data_AF-D0US70-F1
#
_entry.id   AF-D0US70-F1
#
_cell.length_a   1.000
_cell.length_b   1.000
_cell.length_c   1.000
_cell.angle_alpha   90.00
_cell.angle_beta   90.00
_cell.angle_gamma   90.00
#
_symmetry.space_group_name_H-M   'P 1'
#
loop_
_entity.id
_entity.type
_entity.pdbx_description
1 polymer ?
#
loop_
_entity_poly.entity_id
_entity_poly.type
_entity_poly.pdbx_seq_one_letter_code
_entity_poly.pdbx_strand_id
1 'polypeptide(L)'
;LYVTDYAQGIYEDNEICRNALAGIWVKNHANPIMRRNHIHHGRDVGIFTFDNGQGYFEENDIHNNRIAGFEVKAGANPTVVRCEIHHGQTGGIYVHENGRGQFIENKIYSNNFAGVWITSHSDPTIRRNDIYNGHQGGVYIFGEGRGLIEHNNIYGNALAGIQIRTNSDPIVRYNKIHHGQHGG
;
A
#
# COMPACT_ATOMS: atom_id res chain seq x y z
N LEU A 1 2.53 -15.80 7.93
CA LEU A 1 2.26 -15.38 9.32
C LEU A 1 0.80 -14.96 9.43
N TYR A 2 0.07 -15.43 10.45
CA TYR A 2 -1.35 -15.15 10.64
C TYR A 2 -1.59 -14.55 12.04
N VAL A 3 -2.01 -13.29 12.10
CA VAL A 3 -2.30 -12.57 13.35
C VAL A 3 -3.78 -12.19 13.36
N THR A 4 -4.53 -12.69 14.34
CA THR A 4 -6.00 -12.60 14.38
C THR A 4 -6.52 -12.39 15.80
N ASP A 5 -7.80 -12.05 15.92
CA ASP A 5 -8.59 -12.09 17.16
C ASP A 5 -7.93 -11.32 18.30
N TYR A 6 -7.73 -10.01 18.06
CA TYR A 6 -7.11 -9.07 19.00
C TYR A 6 -5.66 -9.37 19.37
N ALA A 7 -5.02 -10.35 18.70
CA ALA A 7 -3.63 -10.68 18.98
C ALA A 7 -2.69 -9.50 18.73
N GLN A 8 -1.70 -9.39 19.61
CA GLN A 8 -0.60 -8.46 19.53
C GLN A 8 0.71 -9.25 19.43
N GLY A 9 1.79 -8.58 19.06
CA GLY A 9 3.11 -9.20 18.98
C GLY A 9 4.10 -8.29 18.29
N ILE A 10 5.38 -8.57 18.51
CA ILE A 10 6.49 -7.87 17.87
C ILE A 10 7.21 -8.90 16.99
N TYR A 11 7.36 -8.57 15.71
CA TYR A 11 7.99 -9.43 14.70
C TYR A 11 9.06 -8.60 14.01
N GLU A 12 10.32 -8.89 14.31
CA GLU A 12 11.45 -8.14 13.79
C GLU A 12 12.43 -9.05 13.05
N ASP A 13 13.01 -8.53 11.98
CA ASP A 13 14.16 -9.14 11.30
C ASP A 13 13.88 -10.57 10.77
N ASN A 14 12.64 -10.82 10.30
CA ASN A 14 12.21 -12.10 9.74
C ASN A 14 12.22 -12.11 8.21
N GLU A 15 12.47 -13.27 7.62
CA GLU A 15 12.24 -13.54 6.19
C GLU A 15 10.94 -14.35 6.00
N ILE A 16 10.01 -13.82 5.21
CA ILE A 16 8.69 -14.40 4.94
C ILE A 16 8.50 -14.50 3.43
N CYS A 17 8.79 -15.67 2.87
CA CYS A 17 8.84 -15.82 1.43
C CYS A 17 8.18 -17.08 0.87
N ARG A 18 7.88 -17.06 -0.45
CA ARG A 18 7.39 -18.23 -1.22
C ARG A 18 6.10 -18.86 -0.70
N ASN A 19 5.26 -18.07 -0.05
CA ASN A 19 3.96 -18.51 0.45
C ASN A 19 2.94 -18.67 -0.69
N ALA A 20 2.03 -19.64 -0.54
CA ALA A 20 0.94 -19.86 -1.50
C ALA A 20 -0.18 -18.81 -1.38
N LEU A 21 -0.40 -18.31 -0.17
CA LEU A 21 -1.29 -17.20 0.18
C LEU A 21 -0.44 -16.01 0.65
N ALA A 22 -1.08 -14.98 1.20
CA ALA A 22 -0.32 -13.80 1.61
C ALA A 22 0.76 -14.11 2.65
N GLY A 23 1.86 -13.36 2.59
CA GLY A 23 2.98 -13.51 3.52
C GLY A 23 2.55 -13.24 4.97
N ILE A 24 1.81 -12.15 5.18
CA ILE A 24 1.27 -11.75 6.48
C ILE A 24 -0.21 -11.45 6.34
N TRP A 25 -1.01 -12.03 7.23
CA TRP A 25 -2.42 -11.73 7.43
C TRP A 25 -2.58 -11.06 8.80
N VAL A 26 -3.26 -9.92 8.83
CA VAL A 26 -3.68 -9.25 10.07
C VAL A 26 -5.17 -8.98 10.02
N LYS A 27 -5.93 -9.62 10.91
CA LYS A 27 -7.39 -9.50 10.90
C LYS A 27 -8.05 -9.50 12.28
N ASN A 28 -9.37 -9.30 12.32
CA ASN A 28 -10.18 -9.41 13.53
C ASN A 28 -9.59 -8.58 14.69
N HIS A 29 -9.36 -7.29 14.42
CA HIS A 29 -8.81 -6.34 15.40
C HIS A 29 -7.39 -6.63 15.91
N ALA A 30 -6.66 -7.57 15.30
CA ALA A 30 -5.25 -7.80 15.60
C ALA A 30 -4.42 -6.53 15.36
N ASN A 31 -3.37 -6.34 16.16
CA ASN A 31 -2.52 -5.15 16.13
C ASN A 31 -1.04 -5.49 16.39
N PRO A 32 -0.35 -6.12 15.42
CA PRO A 32 1.07 -6.44 15.54
C PRO A 32 1.98 -5.25 15.24
N ILE A 33 3.21 -5.31 15.74
CA ILE A 33 4.33 -4.46 15.33
C ILE A 33 5.25 -5.31 14.45
N MET A 34 5.51 -4.87 13.23
CA MET A 34 6.31 -5.58 12.23
C MET A 34 7.44 -4.66 11.78
N ARG A 35 8.70 -4.99 12.12
CA ARG A 35 9.86 -4.16 11.79
C ARG A 35 10.93 -4.89 11.01
N ARG A 36 11.52 -4.25 10.00
CA ARG A 36 12.71 -4.79 9.31
C ARG A 36 12.53 -6.22 8.78
N ASN A 37 11.31 -6.61 8.45
CA ASN A 37 11.04 -7.92 7.87
C ASN A 37 11.16 -7.85 6.35
N HIS A 38 11.47 -8.99 5.76
CA HIS A 38 11.59 -9.18 4.33
C HIS A 38 10.48 -10.09 3.81
N ILE A 39 9.50 -9.52 3.09
CA ILE A 39 8.30 -10.23 2.63
C ILE A 39 8.29 -10.33 1.10
N HIS A 40 8.57 -11.51 0.55
CA HIS A 40 8.79 -11.60 -0.89
C HIS A 40 8.47 -12.92 -1.60
N HIS A 41 8.38 -12.84 -2.93
CA HIS A 41 8.22 -14.01 -3.80
C HIS A 41 6.99 -14.88 -3.45
N GLY A 42 5.98 -14.30 -2.80
CA GLY A 42 4.70 -14.93 -2.53
C GLY A 42 3.83 -15.04 -3.79
N ARG A 43 2.95 -16.04 -3.83
CA ARG A 43 1.99 -16.26 -4.93
C ARG A 43 0.72 -15.43 -4.81
N ASP A 44 0.65 -14.56 -3.81
CA ASP A 44 -0.48 -13.71 -3.45
C ASP A 44 0.04 -12.33 -2.99
N VAL A 45 -0.70 -11.60 -2.15
CA VAL A 45 -0.31 -10.32 -1.53
C VAL A 45 0.88 -10.48 -0.58
N GLY A 46 1.73 -9.47 -0.43
CA GLY A 46 2.78 -9.48 0.61
C GLY A 46 2.19 -9.42 2.03
N ILE A 47 1.53 -8.31 2.35
CA ILE A 47 0.85 -8.07 3.63
C ILE A 47 -0.62 -7.74 3.36
N PHE A 48 -1.53 -8.45 4.03
CA PHE A 48 -2.96 -8.23 3.89
C PHE A 48 -3.60 -7.95 5.25
N THR A 49 -4.18 -6.75 5.38
CA THR A 49 -4.91 -6.31 6.57
C THR A 49 -6.39 -6.17 6.27
N PHE A 50 -7.25 -6.85 7.04
CA PHE A 50 -8.70 -6.89 6.77
C PHE A 50 -9.51 -7.14 8.05
N ASP A 51 -10.85 -7.05 7.98
CA ASP A 51 -11.77 -7.24 9.11
C ASP A 51 -11.33 -6.46 10.37
N ASN A 52 -11.20 -5.14 10.22
CA ASN A 52 -10.71 -4.21 11.25
C ASN A 52 -9.28 -4.48 11.77
N GLY A 53 -8.47 -5.26 11.05
CA GLY A 53 -7.05 -5.44 11.33
C GLY A 53 -6.31 -4.09 11.39
N GLN A 54 -5.43 -3.98 12.37
CA GLN A 54 -4.57 -2.82 12.60
C GLN A 54 -3.11 -3.24 12.34
N GLY A 55 -2.16 -2.53 12.92
CA GLY A 55 -0.76 -2.90 12.93
C GLY A 55 0.16 -1.72 12.62
N TYR A 56 1.38 -1.80 13.12
CA TYR A 56 2.44 -0.84 12.85
C TYR A 56 3.55 -1.55 12.07
N PHE A 57 3.75 -1.12 10.82
CA PHE A 57 4.72 -1.69 9.89
C PHE A 57 5.79 -0.64 9.62
N GLU A 58 7.02 -0.92 10.03
CA GLU A 58 8.12 0.03 9.93
C GLU A 58 9.35 -0.61 9.30
N GLU A 59 9.93 0.05 8.30
CA GLU A 59 11.20 -0.38 7.69
C GLU A 59 11.17 -1.82 7.13
N ASN A 60 10.00 -2.30 6.68
CA ASN A 60 9.88 -3.60 6.01
C ASN A 60 10.15 -3.47 4.51
N ASP A 61 10.76 -4.50 3.94
CA ASP A 61 10.95 -4.64 2.49
C ASP A 61 9.96 -5.67 1.93
N ILE A 62 9.06 -5.21 1.06
CA ILE A 62 7.93 -5.99 0.52
C ILE A 62 8.01 -6.01 -0.99
N HIS A 63 8.38 -7.15 -1.59
CA HIS A 63 8.65 -7.17 -3.03
C HIS A 63 8.47 -8.50 -3.75
N ASN A 64 8.42 -8.46 -5.09
CA ASN A 64 8.29 -9.65 -5.94
C ASN A 64 7.09 -10.55 -5.59
N ASN A 65 6.04 -9.99 -5.00
CA ASN A 65 4.79 -10.71 -4.72
C ASN A 65 3.88 -10.66 -5.95
N ARG A 66 3.09 -11.73 -6.17
CA ARG A 66 2.25 -11.88 -7.37
C ARG A 66 1.08 -10.90 -7.40
N ILE A 67 0.55 -10.50 -6.25
CA ILE A 67 -0.52 -9.50 -6.16
C ILE A 67 0.09 -8.22 -5.59
N ALA A 68 -0.61 -7.52 -4.71
CA ALA A 68 -0.16 -6.26 -4.17
C ALA A 68 0.94 -6.47 -3.14
N GLY A 69 1.80 -5.48 -2.95
CA GLY A 69 2.73 -5.49 -1.83
C GLY A 69 1.96 -5.42 -0.50
N PHE A 70 1.06 -4.46 -0.40
CA PHE A 70 0.24 -4.22 0.79
C PHE A 70 -1.23 -4.05 0.41
N GLU A 71 -2.12 -4.84 1.00
CA GLU A 71 -3.57 -4.74 0.80
C GLU A 71 -4.30 -4.39 2.11
N VAL A 72 -5.27 -3.48 2.01
CA VAL A 72 -6.11 -3.03 3.13
C VAL A 72 -7.57 -3.07 2.72
N LYS A 73 -8.40 -3.79 3.48
CA LYS A 73 -9.85 -3.79 3.24
C LYS A 73 -10.72 -3.97 4.48
N ALA A 74 -12.04 -3.89 4.32
CA ALA A 74 -13.02 -4.20 5.36
C ALA A 74 -12.77 -3.48 6.70
N GLY A 75 -12.60 -2.16 6.64
CA GLY A 75 -12.39 -1.31 7.82
C GLY A 75 -11.01 -1.40 8.48
N ALA A 76 -10.07 -2.18 7.92
CA ALA A 76 -8.69 -2.22 8.41
C ALA A 76 -8.01 -0.85 8.29
N ASN A 77 -7.10 -0.57 9.23
CA ASN A 77 -6.48 0.75 9.38
C ASN A 77 -5.02 0.64 9.89
N PRO A 78 -4.10 0.04 9.10
CA PRO A 78 -2.70 -0.08 9.49
C PRO A 78 -1.95 1.26 9.39
N THR A 79 -0.84 1.37 10.11
CA THR A 79 0.15 2.43 9.95
C THR A 79 1.42 1.84 9.34
N VAL A 80 1.81 2.32 8.17
CA VAL A 80 2.94 1.82 7.37
C VAL A 80 3.93 2.97 7.14
N VAL A 81 5.14 2.82 7.67
CA VAL A 81 6.12 3.89 7.82
C VAL A 81 7.49 3.44 7.31
N ARG A 82 8.13 4.23 6.44
CA ARG A 82 9.50 3.96 5.96
C ARG A 82 9.71 2.55 5.38
N CYS A 83 8.66 1.93 4.84
CA CYS A 83 8.75 0.65 4.16
C CYS A 83 9.14 0.84 2.68
N GLU A 84 9.71 -0.20 2.09
CA GLU A 84 9.92 -0.30 0.64
C GLU A 84 8.92 -1.31 0.06
N ILE A 85 8.14 -0.88 -0.95
CA ILE A 85 7.08 -1.69 -1.58
C ILE A 85 7.28 -1.68 -3.09
N HIS A 86 7.85 -2.74 -3.64
CA HIS A 86 8.35 -2.69 -5.01
C HIS A 86 8.32 -3.99 -5.79
N HIS A 87 8.49 -3.89 -7.11
CA HIS A 87 8.62 -5.05 -7.99
C HIS A 87 7.45 -6.07 -7.86
N GLY A 88 6.27 -5.62 -7.41
CA GLY A 88 5.05 -6.42 -7.36
C GLY A 88 4.43 -6.55 -8.75
N GLN A 89 3.76 -7.67 -9.01
CA GLN A 89 3.13 -7.90 -10.32
C GLN A 89 1.77 -7.18 -10.48
N THR A 90 1.23 -6.58 -9.40
CA THR A 90 0.09 -5.66 -9.47
C THR A 90 0.44 -4.30 -8.85
N GLY A 91 -0.44 -3.71 -8.01
CA GLY A 91 -0.22 -2.41 -7.39
C GLY A 91 0.68 -2.52 -6.14
N GLY A 92 1.39 -1.45 -5.79
CA GLY A 92 2.20 -1.45 -4.56
C GLY A 92 1.32 -1.55 -3.31
N ILE A 93 0.44 -0.56 -3.14
CA ILE A 93 -0.55 -0.48 -2.07
C ILE A 93 -1.95 -0.54 -2.70
N TYR A 94 -2.83 -1.38 -2.15
CA TYR A 94 -4.22 -1.49 -2.57
C TYR A 94 -5.16 -1.32 -1.38
N VAL A 95 -5.92 -0.22 -1.37
CA VAL A 95 -6.91 0.09 -0.34
C VAL A 95 -8.30 0.05 -0.95
N HIS A 96 -9.17 -0.81 -0.42
CA HIS A 96 -10.53 -0.98 -0.94
C HIS A 96 -11.54 -1.42 0.12
N GLU A 97 -12.82 -1.56 -0.24
CA GLU A 97 -13.94 -1.96 0.63
C GLU A 97 -13.93 -1.27 2.01
N ASN A 98 -14.01 0.06 2.04
CA ASN A 98 -13.94 0.87 3.26
C ASN A 98 -12.62 0.74 4.05
N GLY A 99 -11.55 0.26 3.41
CA GLY A 99 -10.20 0.26 3.97
C GLY A 99 -9.69 1.67 4.24
N ARG A 100 -8.83 1.80 5.23
CA ARG A 100 -8.18 3.06 5.61
C ARG A 100 -6.67 2.83 5.68
N GLY A 101 -5.99 3.50 6.61
CA GLY A 101 -4.58 3.34 6.87
C GLY A 101 -3.77 4.61 6.61
N GLN A 102 -2.58 4.63 7.18
CA GLN A 102 -1.62 5.70 7.04
C GLN A 102 -0.35 5.16 6.39
N PHE A 103 -0.01 5.67 5.22
CA PHE A 103 1.20 5.33 4.48
C PHE A 103 2.10 6.56 4.46
N ILE A 104 3.16 6.52 5.27
CA ILE A 104 4.01 7.68 5.57
C ILE A 104 5.47 7.37 5.23
N GLU A 105 6.14 8.24 4.47
CA GLU A 105 7.59 8.14 4.24
C GLU A 105 8.04 6.81 3.58
N ASN A 106 7.17 6.16 2.83
CA ASN A 106 7.48 4.90 2.13
C ASN A 106 8.07 5.17 0.73
N LYS A 107 8.81 4.19 0.23
CA LYS A 107 9.22 4.12 -1.17
C LYS A 107 8.38 3.08 -1.89
N ILE A 108 7.63 3.49 -2.91
CA ILE A 108 6.72 2.63 -3.66
C ILE A 108 7.11 2.71 -5.14
N TYR A 109 7.70 1.65 -5.68
CA TYR A 109 8.32 1.76 -6.99
C TYR A 109 8.38 0.48 -7.81
N SER A 110 8.53 0.62 -9.13
CA SER A 110 8.72 -0.52 -10.05
C SER A 110 7.65 -1.61 -9.93
N ASN A 111 6.43 -1.24 -9.52
CA ASN A 111 5.29 -2.13 -9.53
C ASN A 111 4.66 -2.15 -10.94
N ASN A 112 4.13 -3.30 -11.34
CA ASN A 112 3.58 -3.47 -12.70
C ASN A 112 2.29 -2.66 -12.91
N PHE A 113 1.52 -2.42 -11.85
CA PHE A 113 0.38 -1.49 -11.89
C PHE A 113 0.69 -0.22 -11.08
N ALA A 114 -0.33 0.54 -10.70
CA ALA A 114 -0.08 1.81 -10.03
C ALA A 114 0.60 1.61 -8.68
N GLY A 115 1.38 2.61 -8.25
CA GLY A 115 2.00 2.58 -6.94
C GLY A 115 0.96 2.45 -5.82
N VAL A 116 -0.12 3.23 -5.89
CA VAL A 116 -1.22 3.21 -4.92
C VAL A 116 -2.57 3.13 -5.63
N TRP A 117 -3.42 2.22 -5.19
CA TRP A 117 -4.82 2.06 -5.61
C TRP A 117 -5.77 2.32 -4.45
N ILE A 118 -6.78 3.17 -4.71
CA ILE A 118 -7.77 3.58 -3.73
C ILE A 118 -9.16 3.45 -4.37
N THR A 119 -10.04 2.65 -3.80
CA THR A 119 -11.39 2.41 -4.36
C THR A 119 -12.42 2.00 -3.31
N SER A 120 -13.69 1.93 -3.71
CA SER A 120 -14.76 1.30 -2.93
C SER A 120 -14.91 1.94 -1.56
N HIS A 121 -15.08 3.27 -1.56
CA HIS A 121 -15.29 4.09 -0.36
C HIS A 121 -14.10 4.10 0.62
N SER A 122 -12.92 3.67 0.19
CA SER A 122 -11.72 3.72 1.03
C SER A 122 -11.20 5.15 1.23
N ASP A 123 -10.61 5.40 2.40
CA ASP A 123 -10.16 6.74 2.81
C ASP A 123 -8.79 6.68 3.53
N PRO A 124 -7.68 6.36 2.81
CA PRO A 124 -6.35 6.31 3.40
C PRO A 124 -5.66 7.69 3.41
N THR A 125 -4.63 7.83 4.24
CA THR A 125 -3.68 8.96 4.17
C THR A 125 -2.38 8.51 3.51
N ILE A 126 -2.04 9.11 2.37
CA ILE A 126 -0.79 8.90 1.64
C ILE A 126 0.06 10.17 1.79
N ARG A 127 1.10 10.11 2.62
CA ARG A 127 1.87 11.29 3.01
C ARG A 127 3.37 11.11 2.93
N ARG A 128 4.08 12.07 2.33
CA ARG A 128 5.57 12.08 2.27
C ARG A 128 6.19 10.83 1.63
N ASN A 129 5.48 10.15 0.74
CA ASN A 129 6.02 8.97 0.05
C ASN A 129 6.74 9.37 -1.24
N ASP A 130 7.72 8.57 -1.62
CA ASP A 130 8.29 8.55 -2.97
C ASP A 130 7.57 7.47 -3.78
N ILE A 131 6.84 7.86 -4.83
CA ILE A 131 6.04 6.95 -5.67
C ILE A 131 6.52 7.04 -7.12
N TYR A 132 7.27 6.04 -7.59
CA TYR A 132 8.03 6.24 -8.82
C TYR A 132 8.31 5.00 -9.67
N ASN A 133 8.62 5.24 -10.95
CA ASN A 133 9.02 4.20 -11.91
C ASN A 133 8.03 3.01 -11.99
N GLY A 134 6.74 3.22 -11.70
CA GLY A 134 5.70 2.22 -11.90
C GLY A 134 5.31 2.12 -13.38
N HIS A 135 4.85 0.93 -13.79
CA HIS A 135 4.43 0.68 -15.17
C HIS A 135 3.01 1.19 -15.49
N GLN A 136 2.31 1.77 -14.51
CA GLN A 136 1.07 2.52 -14.69
C GLN A 136 1.16 3.91 -14.04
N GLY A 137 0.07 4.42 -13.44
CA GLY A 137 0.06 5.72 -12.77
C GLY A 137 0.72 5.66 -11.39
N GLY A 138 1.04 6.82 -10.81
CA GLY A 138 1.58 6.86 -9.45
C GLY A 138 0.50 6.49 -8.42
N VAL A 139 -0.56 7.29 -8.37
CA VAL A 139 -1.74 7.08 -7.52
C VAL A 139 -2.97 7.01 -8.40
N TYR A 140 -3.79 5.96 -8.22
CA TYR A 140 -5.04 5.79 -8.96
C TYR A 140 -6.22 5.63 -8.01
N ILE A 141 -7.18 6.54 -8.14
CA ILE A 141 -8.35 6.68 -7.26
C ILE A 141 -9.59 6.53 -8.12
N PHE A 142 -10.44 5.55 -7.80
CA PHE A 142 -11.65 5.26 -8.57
C PHE A 142 -12.75 4.67 -7.66
N GLY A 143 -13.95 4.44 -8.20
CA GLY A 143 -15.04 3.76 -7.50
C GLY A 143 -15.39 4.38 -6.14
N GLU A 144 -15.64 5.69 -6.10
CA GLU A 144 -15.96 6.43 -4.86
C GLU A 144 -14.82 6.44 -3.83
N GLY A 145 -13.57 6.27 -4.31
CA GLY A 145 -12.37 6.40 -3.48
C GLY A 145 -12.19 7.84 -2.95
N ARG A 146 -11.66 7.95 -1.74
CA ARG A 146 -11.36 9.23 -1.07
C ARG A 146 -9.89 9.24 -0.65
N GLY A 147 -9.56 9.86 0.48
CA GLY A 147 -8.21 9.89 1.01
C GLY A 147 -7.54 11.25 0.91
N LEU A 148 -6.51 11.40 1.73
CA LEU A 148 -5.62 12.56 1.75
C LEU A 148 -4.30 12.17 1.09
N ILE A 149 -3.99 12.80 -0.05
CA ILE A 149 -2.73 12.65 -0.77
C ILE A 149 -1.95 13.94 -0.57
N GLU A 150 -0.92 13.92 0.28
CA GLU A 150 -0.16 15.13 0.56
C GLU A 150 1.35 14.97 0.71
N HIS A 151 2.11 16.00 0.31
CA HIS A 151 3.57 16.02 0.47
C HIS A 151 4.31 14.85 -0.21
N ASN A 152 3.69 14.16 -1.17
CA ASN A 152 4.34 13.05 -1.87
C ASN A 152 5.16 13.56 -3.05
N ASN A 153 6.19 12.80 -3.41
CA ASN A 153 7.00 13.00 -4.59
C ASN A 153 6.69 11.87 -5.58
N ILE A 154 6.00 12.20 -6.68
CA ILE A 154 5.43 11.23 -7.62
C ILE A 154 6.06 11.44 -8.99
N TYR A 155 6.80 10.45 -9.50
CA TYR A 155 7.63 10.66 -10.69
C TYR A 155 8.01 9.42 -11.48
N GLY A 156 8.38 9.57 -12.76
CA GLY A 156 8.88 8.45 -13.57
C GLY A 156 7.84 7.36 -13.88
N ASN A 157 6.58 7.57 -13.51
CA ASN A 157 5.50 6.61 -13.77
C ASN A 157 5.09 6.66 -15.25
N ALA A 158 4.77 5.50 -15.83
CA ALA A 158 4.46 5.36 -17.25
C ALA A 158 3.12 6.01 -17.66
N LEU A 159 2.16 6.10 -16.72
CA LEU A 159 0.90 6.81 -16.92
C LEU A 159 0.83 8.06 -16.03
N ALA A 160 -0.38 8.56 -15.77
CA ALA A 160 -0.57 9.80 -15.02
C ALA A 160 0.02 9.72 -13.61
N GLY A 161 0.54 10.84 -13.09
CA GLY A 161 1.07 10.88 -11.73
C GLY A 161 -0.03 10.58 -10.72
N ILE A 162 -1.13 11.33 -10.77
CA ILE A 162 -2.36 11.02 -10.04
C ILE A 162 -3.53 10.94 -11.02
N GLN A 163 -4.26 9.82 -11.01
CA GLN A 163 -5.48 9.62 -11.80
C GLN A 163 -6.70 9.47 -10.88
N ILE A 164 -7.74 10.26 -11.10
CA ILE A 164 -8.98 10.27 -10.29
C ILE A 164 -10.18 10.01 -11.22
N ARG A 165 -11.04 9.03 -10.90
CA ARG A 165 -12.18 8.61 -11.72
C ARG A 165 -13.40 8.23 -10.89
N THR A 166 -14.55 8.03 -11.56
CA THR A 166 -15.72 7.33 -11.02
C THR A 166 -16.16 7.85 -9.64
N ASN A 167 -16.66 9.10 -9.61
CA ASN A 167 -17.21 9.75 -8.41
C ASN A 167 -16.27 9.77 -7.19
N SER A 168 -14.96 9.68 -7.42
CA SER A 168 -13.96 9.78 -6.35
C SER A 168 -13.71 11.25 -5.99
N ASP A 169 -13.50 11.51 -4.71
CA ASP A 169 -13.34 12.86 -4.14
C ASP A 169 -12.21 12.89 -3.10
N PRO A 170 -10.94 12.80 -3.53
CA PRO A 170 -9.79 12.87 -2.64
C PRO A 170 -9.33 14.31 -2.40
N ILE A 171 -8.64 14.55 -1.29
CA ILE A 171 -7.91 15.80 -1.05
C ILE A 171 -6.47 15.62 -1.54
N VAL A 172 -6.06 16.41 -2.53
CA VAL A 172 -4.70 16.39 -3.09
C VAL A 172 -4.04 17.75 -2.85
N ARG A 173 -2.96 17.79 -2.05
CA ARG A 173 -2.26 19.06 -1.72
C ARG A 173 -0.77 18.87 -1.49
N TYR A 174 0.04 19.88 -1.79
CA TYR A 174 1.48 19.90 -1.53
C TYR A 174 2.27 18.72 -2.15
N ASN A 175 1.76 18.05 -3.18
CA ASN A 175 2.48 16.98 -3.86
C ASN A 175 3.38 17.57 -4.96
N LYS A 176 4.54 16.96 -5.14
CA LYS A 176 5.45 17.22 -6.25
C LYS A 176 5.22 16.13 -7.29
N ILE A 177 4.63 16.46 -8.43
CA ILE A 177 4.32 15.49 -9.49
C ILE A 177 5.05 15.90 -10.76
N HIS A 178 5.97 15.06 -11.23
CA HIS A 178 6.89 15.46 -12.30
C HIS A 178 7.50 14.27 -13.03
N HIS A 179 8.10 14.50 -14.21
CA HIS A 179 8.83 13.49 -14.96
C HIS A 179 7.99 12.21 -15.24
N GLY A 180 6.66 12.36 -15.39
CA GLY A 180 5.76 11.31 -15.87
C GLY A 180 5.60 11.36 -17.39
N GLN A 181 5.12 10.28 -17.99
CA GLN A 181 4.90 10.22 -19.45
C GLN A 181 3.50 10.69 -19.90
N HIS A 182 2.62 11.02 -18.94
CA HIS A 182 1.25 11.49 -19.16
C HIS A 182 0.97 12.72 -18.28
N GLY A 183 -0.31 13.09 -18.11
CA GLY A 183 -0.72 14.17 -17.20
C GLY A 183 -0.17 13.99 -15.78
N GLY A 184 0.13 15.12 -15.13
CA GLY A 184 0.52 15.16 -13.72
C GLY A 184 -0.57 14.63 -12.83
#